data_AF-A0A1H5D9K4-F1
#
_entry.id   AF-A0A1H5D9K4-F1
#
_cell.length_a   1.000
_cell.length_b   1.000
_cell.length_c   1.000
_cell.angle_alpha   90.00
_cell.angle_beta   90.00
_cell.angle_gamma   90.00
#
_symmetry.space_group_name_H-M   'P 1'
#
loop_
_entity.id
_entity.type
_entity.pdbx_description
1 polymer ?
#
loop_
_entity_poly.entity_id
_entity_poly.type
_entity_poly.pdbx_seq_one_letter_code
_entity_poly.pdbx_strand_id
1 'polypeptide(L)'
;MTWVERQIRNTSLRQLGACLLLFAFAAVMVLENVQFLGNYARGVVAMSQDQVRAVTSLPQLSRNWVALQADKVVSTGVYSRHKYDHAIFSIAQLGDRLLLIKAAPDRVLDARALSGGLLAADIETIGQISRLVKRSGDASAAFLPVMLDTEKYTSAAVAAVLILIAVPLALVALIGGRALSRFNAPSSHPDLRAVCSQSANALEMLSARLEHDIATARSVLKLRGHVRITDAHVLQRGWFRFRLMPLSDMLYAYSMTTTTLMYGVIPTSRSHSLMLYFSNQKMRASVRKAQTAEVMEHLGRVAPWVLLGHARELDKAYKKNRSRLIDLVAARRKLVAAGSP
;
A
#
# COMPACT_ATOMS: atom_id res chain seq x y z
N MET A 1 -11.24 -31.09 -10.32
CA MET A 1 -10.62 -29.76 -10.10
C MET A 1 -9.44 -29.62 -11.05
N THR A 2 -9.57 -28.70 -11.99
CA THR A 2 -8.63 -28.52 -13.10
C THR A 2 -7.34 -27.80 -12.64
N TRP A 3 -6.31 -27.85 -13.49
CA TRP A 3 -5.05 -27.16 -13.22
C TRP A 3 -5.23 -25.64 -13.05
N VAL A 4 -6.02 -25.01 -13.93
CA VAL A 4 -6.26 -23.57 -13.91
C VAL A 4 -7.00 -23.18 -12.63
N GLU A 5 -8.03 -23.93 -12.23
CA GLU A 5 -8.74 -23.72 -10.96
C GLU A 5 -7.80 -23.78 -9.77
N ARG A 6 -6.88 -24.74 -9.75
CA ARG A 6 -5.86 -24.87 -8.70
C ARG A 6 -4.96 -23.64 -8.63
N GLN A 7 -4.55 -23.10 -9.78
CA GLN A 7 -3.72 -21.88 -9.79
C GLN A 7 -4.48 -20.65 -9.29
N ILE A 8 -5.75 -20.49 -9.68
CA ILE A 8 -6.58 -19.37 -9.23
C ILE A 8 -6.83 -19.48 -7.73
N ARG A 9 -7.26 -20.65 -7.23
CA ARG A 9 -7.50 -20.86 -5.80
C ARG A 9 -6.25 -20.64 -4.96
N ASN A 10 -5.09 -21.13 -5.39
CA ASN A 10 -3.83 -20.89 -4.67
C ASN A 10 -3.45 -19.41 -4.65
N THR A 11 -3.69 -18.68 -5.75
CA THR A 11 -3.45 -17.23 -5.82
C THR A 11 -4.41 -16.47 -4.90
N SER A 12 -5.69 -16.83 -4.92
CA SER A 12 -6.70 -16.26 -4.02
C SER A 12 -6.41 -16.57 -2.56
N LEU A 13 -5.96 -17.78 -2.23
CA LEU A 13 -5.60 -18.17 -0.87
C LEU A 13 -4.44 -17.33 -0.34
N ARG A 14 -3.41 -17.08 -1.16
CA ARG A 14 -2.31 -16.16 -0.81
C ARG A 14 -2.81 -14.74 -0.60
N GLN A 15 -3.69 -14.25 -1.46
CA GLN A 15 -4.31 -12.92 -1.30
C GLN A 15 -5.12 -12.83 0.00
N LEU A 16 -5.91 -13.87 0.33
CA LEU A 16 -6.66 -13.94 1.59
C LEU A 16 -5.74 -14.00 2.80
N GLY A 17 -4.66 -14.78 2.76
CA GLY A 17 -3.64 -14.79 3.81
C GLY A 17 -2.99 -13.41 4.04
N ALA A 18 -2.67 -12.69 2.96
CA ALA A 18 -2.17 -11.32 3.08
C ALA A 18 -3.23 -10.36 3.65
N CYS A 19 -4.50 -10.54 3.29
CA CYS A 19 -5.60 -9.76 3.87
C CYS A 19 -5.76 -10.04 5.37
N LEU A 20 -5.61 -11.30 5.81
CA LEU A 20 -5.65 -11.65 7.23
C LEU A 20 -4.53 -10.95 8.02
N LEU A 21 -3.31 -10.89 7.46
CA LEU A 21 -2.20 -10.17 8.08
C LEU A 21 -2.47 -8.66 8.19
N LEU A 22 -3.00 -8.04 7.13
CA LEU A 22 -3.38 -6.62 7.15
C LEU A 22 -4.50 -6.34 8.15
N PHE A 23 -5.47 -7.23 8.26
CA PHE A 23 -6.54 -7.13 9.24
C PHE A 23 -6.01 -7.26 10.67
N ALA A 24 -5.15 -8.24 10.93
CA ALA A 24 -4.50 -8.42 12.23
C ALA A 24 -3.66 -7.18 12.61
N PHE A 25 -2.92 -6.62 11.66
CA PHE A 25 -2.19 -5.36 11.86
C PHE A 25 -3.14 -4.21 12.25
N ALA A 26 -4.24 -4.02 11.52
CA ALA A 26 -5.23 -2.99 11.85
C ALA A 26 -5.87 -3.22 13.23
N ALA A 27 -6.16 -4.47 13.59
CA ALA A 27 -6.70 -4.83 14.90
C ALA A 27 -5.71 -4.49 16.03
N VAL A 28 -4.43 -4.81 15.87
CA VAL A 28 -3.38 -4.42 16.83
C VAL A 28 -3.31 -2.89 16.96
N MET A 29 -3.34 -2.15 15.84
CA MET A 29 -3.35 -0.68 15.87
C MET A 29 -4.57 -0.12 16.62
N VAL A 30 -5.75 -0.72 16.47
CA VAL A 30 -6.95 -0.35 17.24
C VAL A 30 -6.77 -0.64 18.72
N LEU A 31 -6.22 -1.80 19.10
CA LEU A 31 -6.00 -2.18 20.49
C LEU A 31 -5.00 -1.25 21.19
N GLU A 32 -3.86 -0.98 20.56
CA GLU A 32 -2.83 -0.05 21.07
C GLU A 32 -3.37 1.38 21.22
N ASN A 33 -4.33 1.78 20.38
CA ASN A 33 -4.92 3.11 20.39
C ASN A 33 -6.33 3.16 20.99
N VAL A 34 -6.79 2.12 21.70
CA VAL A 34 -8.18 2.04 22.17
C VAL A 34 -8.52 3.17 23.14
N GLN A 35 -7.59 3.49 24.05
CA GLN A 35 -7.77 4.60 24.99
C GLN A 35 -7.73 5.95 24.25
N PHE A 36 -6.83 6.11 23.28
CA PHE A 36 -6.73 7.32 22.48
C PHE A 36 -8.02 7.58 21.70
N LEU A 37 -8.50 6.60 20.93
CA LEU A 37 -9.73 6.70 20.15
C LEU A 37 -10.96 6.88 21.06
N GLY A 38 -11.01 6.17 22.18
CA GLY A 38 -12.09 6.30 23.16
C GLY A 38 -12.14 7.67 23.83
N ASN A 39 -10.98 8.30 24.08
CA ASN A 39 -10.92 9.67 24.59
C ASN A 39 -11.30 10.69 23.52
N TYR A 40 -10.82 10.51 22.29
CA TYR A 40 -11.21 11.37 21.18
C TYR A 40 -12.73 11.35 20.94
N ALA A 41 -13.34 10.16 20.89
CA ALA A 41 -14.77 9.99 20.68
C ALA A 41 -15.64 10.59 21.80
N ARG A 42 -15.15 10.58 23.04
CA ARG A 42 -15.84 11.18 24.20
C ARG A 42 -15.61 12.69 24.33
N GLY A 43 -14.68 13.25 23.55
CA GLY A 43 -14.33 14.66 23.59
C GLY A 43 -13.48 15.05 24.80
N VAL A 44 -13.12 16.33 24.81
CA VAL A 44 -12.35 16.95 25.89
C VAL A 44 -13.15 17.06 27.18
N VAL A 45 -12.52 16.80 28.32
CA VAL A 45 -13.14 16.94 29.65
C VAL A 45 -12.58 18.14 30.37
N ALA A 46 -13.46 19.01 30.87
CA ALA A 46 -13.04 20.07 31.78
C ALA A 46 -12.57 19.43 33.11
N MET A 47 -11.32 19.69 33.48
CA MET A 47 -10.75 19.30 34.77
C MET A 47 -10.39 20.52 35.60
N SER A 48 -10.78 20.51 36.87
CA SER A 48 -10.35 21.54 37.81
C SER A 48 -8.88 21.35 38.21
N GLN A 49 -8.25 22.41 38.71
CA GLN A 49 -6.88 22.34 39.20
C GLN A 49 -6.73 21.28 40.30
N ASP A 50 -7.70 21.17 41.21
CA ASP A 50 -7.74 20.16 42.28
C ASP A 50 -7.76 18.73 41.74
N GLN A 51 -8.56 18.49 40.70
CA GLN A 51 -8.64 17.17 40.07
C GLN A 51 -7.30 16.78 39.44
N VAL A 52 -6.63 17.71 38.75
CA VAL A 52 -5.31 17.46 38.15
C VAL A 52 -4.25 17.22 39.24
N ARG A 53 -4.29 17.97 40.34
CA ARG A 53 -3.40 17.79 41.50
C ARG A 53 -3.59 16.45 42.20
N ALA A 54 -4.81 15.92 42.21
CA ALA A 54 -5.13 14.62 42.79
C ALA A 54 -4.63 13.43 41.94
N VAL A 55 -4.20 13.67 40.69
CA VAL A 55 -3.70 12.60 39.81
C VAL A 55 -2.31 12.17 40.26
N THR A 56 -2.25 10.99 40.89
CA THR A 56 -0.97 10.35 41.27
C THR A 56 -0.43 9.43 40.18
N SER A 57 -1.30 8.87 39.32
CA SER A 57 -0.91 7.98 38.22
C SER A 57 -1.89 8.03 37.05
N LEU A 58 -1.38 7.85 35.83
CA LEU A 58 -2.19 7.84 34.60
C LEU A 58 -3.21 6.69 34.49
N PRO A 59 -2.91 5.43 34.87
CA PRO A 59 -3.83 4.31 34.63
C PRO A 59 -5.19 4.46 35.32
N GLN A 60 -5.27 5.29 36.35
CA GLN A 60 -6.50 5.60 37.08
C GLN A 60 -7.43 6.55 36.30
N LEU A 61 -6.90 7.27 35.32
CA LEU A 61 -7.68 8.20 34.51
C LEU A 61 -8.35 7.47 33.34
N SER A 62 -9.66 7.25 33.47
CA SER A 62 -10.49 6.76 32.36
C SER A 62 -10.56 7.75 31.17
N ARG A 63 -10.19 9.01 31.40
CA ARG A 63 -10.13 10.09 30.42
C ARG A 63 -8.88 10.93 30.63
N ASN A 64 -8.06 11.05 29.60
CA ASN A 64 -6.82 11.84 29.65
C ASN A 64 -6.82 13.00 28.65
N TRP A 65 -7.86 13.22 27.84
CA TRP A 65 -7.99 14.44 27.04
C TRP A 65 -8.73 15.50 27.87
N VAL A 66 -7.99 16.50 28.34
CA VAL A 66 -8.47 17.44 29.35
C VAL A 66 -8.36 18.88 28.87
N ALA A 67 -9.27 19.72 29.36
CA ALA A 67 -9.19 21.17 29.33
C ALA A 67 -9.06 21.68 30.77
N LEU A 68 -8.10 22.57 31.03
CA LEU A 68 -7.84 23.11 32.35
C LEU A 68 -7.49 24.61 32.28
N GLN A 69 -7.64 25.28 33.42
CA GLN A 69 -7.25 26.67 33.61
C GLN A 69 -6.06 26.73 34.58
N ALA A 70 -4.99 27.39 34.18
CA ALA A 70 -3.81 27.64 34.98
C ALA A 70 -3.76 29.09 35.45
N ASP A 71 -3.11 29.34 36.58
CA ASP A 71 -2.96 30.68 37.13
C ASP A 71 -2.00 31.51 36.28
N LYS A 72 -0.95 30.84 35.80
CA LYS A 72 0.10 31.44 34.97
C LYS A 72 0.75 30.38 34.11
N VAL A 73 1.12 30.75 32.88
CA VAL A 73 1.93 29.92 31.99
C VAL A 73 3.23 30.66 31.67
N VAL A 74 4.36 29.97 31.80
CA VAL A 74 5.70 30.51 31.55
C VAL A 74 6.45 29.58 30.62
N SER A 75 6.98 30.12 29.52
CA SER A 75 7.87 29.36 28.64
C SER A 75 9.22 29.14 29.32
N THR A 76 9.75 27.91 29.24
CA THR A 76 11.06 27.60 29.85
C THR A 76 12.23 27.86 28.92
N GLY A 77 11.97 28.02 27.62
CA GLY A 77 13.02 28.05 26.59
C GLY A 77 13.69 26.69 26.33
N VAL A 78 13.22 25.61 26.96
CA VAL A 78 13.71 24.25 26.71
C VAL A 78 12.99 23.65 25.51
N TYR A 79 13.77 23.11 24.57
CA TYR A 79 13.28 22.49 23.34
C TYR A 79 13.59 21.00 23.34
N SER A 80 12.62 20.18 22.93
CA SER A 80 12.88 18.80 22.51
C SER A 80 13.65 18.85 21.18
N ARG A 81 14.88 18.31 21.17
CA ARG A 81 15.70 18.12 19.96
C ARG A 81 15.70 16.65 19.55
N HIS A 82 14.51 16.07 19.41
CA HIS A 82 14.40 14.82 18.68
C HIS A 82 14.18 15.11 17.19
N LYS A 83 14.78 14.27 16.33
CA LYS A 83 14.86 14.45 14.86
C LYS A 83 13.49 14.67 14.19
N TYR A 84 12.39 14.30 14.85
CA TYR A 84 11.02 14.38 14.35
C TYR A 84 10.04 15.00 15.35
N ASP A 85 10.52 15.53 16.48
CA ASP A 85 9.68 16.05 17.56
C ASP A 85 10.24 17.40 18.01
N HIS A 86 9.71 18.46 17.39
CA HIS A 86 10.04 19.83 17.73
C HIS A 86 8.98 20.36 18.68
N ALA A 87 9.22 20.24 19.97
CA ALA A 87 8.32 20.75 21.00
C ALA A 87 9.02 21.73 21.92
N ILE A 88 8.27 22.72 22.39
CA ILE A 88 8.69 23.63 23.46
C ILE A 88 8.03 23.18 24.75
N PHE A 89 8.83 23.14 25.82
CA PHE A 89 8.32 22.91 27.16
C PHE A 89 7.99 24.22 27.86
N SER A 90 6.78 24.31 28.39
CA SER A 90 6.30 25.42 29.21
C SER A 90 5.86 24.89 30.58
N ILE A 91 5.75 25.78 31.57
CA ILE A 91 5.27 25.44 32.91
C ILE A 91 3.97 26.19 33.15
N ALA A 92 2.93 25.47 33.55
CA ALA A 92 1.71 26.04 34.11
C ALA A 92 1.76 25.97 35.64
N GLN A 93 1.43 27.07 36.30
CA GLN A 93 1.22 27.11 37.74
C GLN A 93 -0.23 26.74 38.07
N LEU A 94 -0.40 25.75 38.95
CA LEU A 94 -1.68 25.29 39.48
C LEU A 94 -1.62 25.39 41.01
N GLY A 95 -1.89 26.58 41.53
CA GLY A 95 -1.69 26.91 42.94
C GLY A 95 -0.21 26.80 43.36
N ASP A 96 0.07 25.82 44.21
CA ASP A 96 1.38 25.51 44.77
C ASP A 96 2.21 24.51 43.94
N ARG A 97 1.58 23.89 42.93
CA ARG A 97 2.20 22.86 42.08
C ARG A 97 2.46 23.39 40.67
N LEU A 98 3.42 22.76 39.99
CA LEU A 98 3.82 23.07 38.62
C LEU A 98 3.44 21.92 37.69
N LEU A 99 2.75 22.23 36.59
CA LEU A 99 2.43 21.29 35.53
C LEU A 99 3.35 21.55 34.33
N LEU A 100 4.05 20.52 33.88
CA LEU A 100 4.82 20.59 32.64
C LEU A 100 3.86 20.54 31.44
N ILE A 101 4.06 21.43 30.46
CA ILE A 101 3.29 21.49 29.22
C ILE A 101 4.23 21.25 28.04
N LYS A 102 3.90 20.30 27.18
CA LYS A 102 4.53 20.09 25.88
C LYS A 102 3.66 20.71 24.78
N ALA A 103 4.22 21.60 23.98
CA ALA A 103 3.48 22.26 22.90
C ALA A 103 4.33 22.50 21.66
N ALA A 104 3.66 22.63 20.52
CA ALA A 104 4.29 22.99 19.26
C ALA A 104 4.95 24.38 19.35
N PRO A 105 6.05 24.65 18.63
CA PRO A 105 6.85 25.85 18.82
C PRO A 105 6.12 27.15 18.46
N ASP A 106 5.14 27.05 17.58
CA ASP A 106 4.29 28.12 17.07
C ASP A 106 2.98 28.28 17.85
N ARG A 107 2.69 27.38 18.81
CA ARG A 107 1.45 27.40 19.56
C ARG A 107 1.51 28.41 20.70
N VAL A 108 0.67 29.44 20.62
CA VAL A 108 0.42 30.35 21.74
C VAL A 108 -0.42 29.65 22.80
N LEU A 109 0.10 29.56 24.02
CA LEU A 109 -0.59 28.95 25.16
C LEU A 109 -1.35 30.02 25.94
N ASP A 110 -2.67 29.89 26.02
CA ASP A 110 -3.52 30.70 26.89
C ASP A 110 -3.73 29.97 28.23
N ALA A 111 -3.35 30.61 29.34
CA ALA A 111 -3.52 30.08 30.69
C ALA A 111 -4.99 29.76 31.01
N ARG A 112 -5.96 30.45 30.38
CA ARG A 112 -7.40 30.24 30.60
C ARG A 112 -8.01 29.13 29.77
N ALA A 113 -7.28 28.60 28.78
CA ALA A 113 -7.81 27.64 27.81
C ALA A 113 -6.75 26.60 27.40
N LEU A 114 -6.12 25.98 28.39
CA LEU A 114 -5.17 24.90 28.13
C LEU A 114 -5.92 23.61 27.83
N SER A 115 -5.60 22.98 26.70
CA SER A 115 -6.18 21.70 26.30
C SER A 115 -5.13 20.75 25.78
N GLY A 116 -5.19 19.48 26.17
CA GLY A 116 -4.22 18.48 25.73
C GLY A 116 -4.45 17.12 26.37
N GLY A 117 -3.61 16.16 26.01
CA GLY A 117 -3.57 14.87 26.65
C GLY A 117 -2.69 14.88 27.89
N LEU A 118 -3.22 14.46 29.05
CA LEU A 118 -2.40 14.15 30.22
C LEU A 118 -1.56 12.89 29.94
N LEU A 119 -0.26 13.04 30.17
CA LEU A 119 0.76 12.01 30.03
C LEU A 119 1.61 11.95 31.31
N ALA A 120 2.41 10.90 31.49
CA ALA A 120 3.37 10.84 32.58
C ALA A 120 4.42 11.92 32.32
N ALA A 121 4.81 12.63 33.37
CA ALA A 121 5.79 13.69 33.22
C ALA A 121 7.15 13.12 32.80
N ASP A 122 7.82 13.80 31.87
CA ASP A 122 9.18 13.45 31.49
C ASP A 122 10.17 13.91 32.57
N ILE A 123 10.66 12.94 33.34
CA ILE A 123 11.56 13.14 34.48
C ILE A 123 12.88 13.78 34.02
N GLU A 124 13.36 13.45 32.82
CA GLU A 124 14.61 14.02 32.29
C GLU A 124 14.43 15.51 32.01
N THR A 125 13.33 15.88 31.34
CA THR A 125 12.99 17.27 31.06
C THR A 125 12.75 18.07 32.35
N ILE A 126 12.06 17.50 33.35
CA ILE A 126 11.91 18.12 34.68
C ILE A 126 13.29 18.39 35.30
N GLY A 127 14.21 17.42 35.23
CA GLY A 127 15.57 17.55 35.76
C GLY A 127 16.40 18.61 35.01
N GLN A 128 16.20 18.79 33.70
CA GLN A 128 16.85 19.85 32.92
C GLN A 128 16.31 21.23 33.30
N ILE A 129 14.99 21.39 33.36
CA ILE A 129 14.33 22.64 33.73
C ILE A 129 14.71 23.05 35.16
N SER A 130 14.72 22.09 36.10
CA SER A 130 15.05 22.35 37.50
C SER A 130 16.48 22.89 37.67
N ARG A 131 17.44 22.38 36.88
CA ARG A 131 18.82 22.89 36.84
C ARG A 131 18.91 24.32 36.32
N LEU A 132 18.11 24.67 35.32
CA LEU A 132 18.09 26.03 34.75
C LEU A 132 17.52 27.06 35.72
N VAL A 133 16.53 26.68 36.53
CA VAL A 133 15.81 27.58 37.44
C VAL A 133 16.62 27.90 38.72
N LYS A 134 17.80 27.28 38.93
CA LYS A 134 18.70 27.53 40.08
C LYS A 134 17.98 27.55 41.46
N ARG A 135 16.87 26.82 41.62
CA ARG A 135 16.22 26.67 42.93
C ARG A 135 17.05 25.73 43.78
N SER A 136 17.61 26.25 44.88
CA SER A 136 18.25 25.49 45.95
C SER A 136 17.17 24.70 46.71
N GLY A 137 16.87 23.48 46.27
CA GLY A 137 15.89 22.58 46.88
C GLY A 137 15.42 21.47 45.92
N ASP A 138 14.63 20.51 46.41
CA ASP A 138 14.06 19.42 45.61
C ASP A 138 12.94 19.94 44.68
N ALA A 139 13.32 20.68 43.64
CA ALA A 139 12.41 21.31 42.69
C ALA A 139 11.50 20.29 41.98
N SER A 140 11.93 19.02 41.91
CA SER A 140 11.15 17.89 41.40
C SER A 140 9.86 17.69 42.19
N ALA A 141 9.86 17.95 43.51
CA ALA A 141 8.68 17.81 44.36
C ALA A 141 7.59 18.87 44.06
N ALA A 142 7.97 19.99 43.44
CA ALA A 142 7.02 21.02 43.03
C ALA A 142 6.27 20.64 41.74
N PHE A 143 6.84 19.77 40.90
CA PHE A 143 6.19 19.30 39.68
C PHE A 143 5.16 18.21 39.98
N LEU A 144 4.05 18.24 39.23
CA LEU A 144 3.10 17.15 39.20
C LEU A 144 3.71 15.94 38.46
N PRO A 145 3.32 14.70 38.81
CA PRO A 145 3.81 13.48 38.15
C PRO A 145 3.25 13.31 36.73
N VAL A 146 2.46 14.25 36.25
CA VAL A 146 1.85 14.28 34.93
C VAL A 146 2.25 15.54 34.18
N MET A 147 2.19 15.48 32.85
CA MET A 147 2.37 16.61 31.95
C MET A 147 1.19 16.73 30.99
N LEU A 148 0.96 17.94 30.48
CA LEU A 148 -0.04 18.21 29.46
C LEU A 148 0.63 18.26 28.08
N ASP A 149 0.33 17.29 27.23
CA ASP A 149 0.76 17.30 25.83
C ASP A 149 -0.35 17.88 24.95
N THR A 150 -0.13 19.09 24.47
CA THR A 150 -1.12 19.82 23.67
C THR A 150 -1.17 19.32 22.21
N GLU A 151 -0.17 18.59 21.74
CA GLU A 151 -0.13 18.01 20.39
C GLU A 151 -0.93 16.70 20.32
N LYS A 152 -1.10 16.04 21.46
CA LYS A 152 -1.98 14.89 21.61
C LYS A 152 -3.44 15.32 21.37
N TYR A 153 -4.18 14.54 20.58
CA TYR A 153 -5.57 14.81 20.14
C TYR A 153 -5.75 15.93 19.13
N THR A 154 -4.68 16.43 18.50
CA THR A 154 -4.82 17.28 17.32
C THR A 154 -5.55 16.54 16.20
N SER A 155 -6.25 17.29 15.33
CA SER A 155 -6.91 16.71 14.16
C SER A 155 -5.94 15.94 13.27
N ALA A 156 -4.70 16.43 13.16
CA ALA A 156 -3.61 15.75 12.46
C ALA A 156 -3.23 14.41 13.10
N ALA A 157 -3.02 14.36 14.43
CA ALA A 157 -2.68 13.12 15.13
C ALA A 157 -3.81 12.07 15.00
N VAL A 158 -5.06 12.51 15.15
CA VAL A 158 -6.22 11.64 15.01
C VAL A 158 -6.35 11.14 13.57
N ALA A 159 -6.22 12.02 12.59
CA ALA A 159 -6.25 11.64 11.17
C ALA A 159 -5.15 10.62 10.84
N ALA A 160 -3.94 10.79 11.37
CA ALA A 160 -2.85 9.84 11.17
C ALA A 160 -3.19 8.44 11.68
N VAL A 161 -3.73 8.32 12.91
CA VAL A 161 -4.16 7.04 13.48
C VAL A 161 -5.31 6.43 12.67
N LEU A 162 -6.31 7.23 12.30
CA LEU A 162 -7.45 6.75 11.51
C LEU A 162 -7.02 6.28 10.11
N ILE A 163 -6.11 6.99 9.43
CA ILE A 163 -5.58 6.58 8.13
C ILE A 163 -4.80 5.27 8.27
N LEU A 164 -3.98 5.13 9.31
CA LEU A 164 -3.19 3.93 9.58
C LEU A 164 -4.07 2.68 9.76
N ILE A 165 -5.28 2.84 10.29
CA ILE A 165 -6.27 1.76 10.46
C ILE A 165 -7.13 1.58 9.19
N ALA A 166 -7.63 2.67 8.63
CA ALA A 166 -8.59 2.65 7.53
C ALA A 166 -7.99 2.13 6.22
N VAL A 167 -6.74 2.49 5.90
CA VAL A 167 -6.09 2.06 4.65
C VAL A 167 -5.94 0.53 4.58
N PRO A 168 -5.39 -0.17 5.60
CA PRO A 168 -5.37 -1.63 5.61
C PRO A 168 -6.76 -2.25 5.49
N LEU A 169 -7.77 -1.75 6.22
CA LEU A 169 -9.13 -2.28 6.17
C LEU A 169 -9.77 -2.11 4.77
N ALA A 170 -9.56 -0.96 4.13
CA ALA A 170 -10.02 -0.72 2.76
C ALA A 170 -9.36 -1.69 1.77
N LEU A 171 -8.06 -1.95 1.93
CA LEU A 171 -7.34 -2.94 1.11
C LEU A 171 -7.87 -4.36 1.35
N VAL A 172 -8.16 -4.73 2.60
CA VAL A 172 -8.78 -6.03 2.94
C VAL A 172 -10.14 -6.17 2.28
N ALA A 173 -11.01 -5.16 2.35
CA ALA A 173 -12.31 -5.21 1.67
C ALA A 173 -12.16 -5.34 0.14
N LEU A 174 -11.27 -4.54 -0.45
CA LEU A 174 -11.07 -4.47 -1.90
C LEU A 174 -10.41 -5.71 -2.51
N ILE A 175 -9.37 -6.24 -1.84
CA ILE A 175 -8.61 -7.40 -2.30
C ILE A 175 -9.28 -8.69 -1.81
N GLY A 176 -9.65 -8.75 -0.53
CA GLY A 176 -10.27 -9.90 0.10
C GLY A 176 -11.61 -10.25 -0.51
N GLY A 177 -12.48 -9.26 -0.79
CA GLY A 177 -13.76 -9.52 -1.45
C GLY A 177 -13.59 -10.15 -2.85
N ARG A 178 -12.62 -9.65 -3.64
CA ARG A 178 -12.31 -10.22 -4.96
C ARG A 178 -11.63 -11.58 -4.86
N ALA A 179 -10.73 -11.77 -3.91
CA ALA A 179 -10.02 -13.02 -3.69
C ALA A 179 -10.99 -14.12 -3.23
N LEU A 180 -11.89 -13.81 -2.30
CA LEU A 180 -12.92 -14.73 -1.78
C LEU A 180 -13.89 -15.15 -2.88
N SER A 181 -14.39 -14.18 -3.67
CA SER A 181 -15.24 -14.46 -4.83
C SER A 181 -14.54 -15.42 -5.82
N ARG A 182 -13.26 -15.20 -6.12
CA ARG A 182 -12.47 -16.06 -7.02
C ARG A 182 -12.09 -17.41 -6.41
N PHE A 183 -11.99 -17.49 -5.09
CA PHE A 183 -11.70 -18.74 -4.40
C PHE A 183 -12.91 -19.69 -4.49
N ASN A 184 -14.11 -19.15 -4.23
CA ASN A 184 -15.37 -19.90 -4.29
C ASN A 184 -15.76 -20.23 -5.74
N ALA A 185 -15.66 -19.25 -6.64
CA ALA A 185 -15.99 -19.39 -8.05
C ALA A 185 -14.80 -19.00 -8.95
N PRO A 186 -13.89 -19.93 -9.28
CA PRO A 186 -12.74 -19.64 -10.15
C PRO A 186 -13.12 -19.10 -11.53
N SER A 187 -14.27 -19.50 -12.06
CA SER A 187 -14.84 -19.01 -13.33
C SER A 187 -15.16 -17.51 -13.33
N SER A 188 -15.32 -16.89 -12.15
CA SER A 188 -15.52 -15.44 -12.03
C SER A 188 -14.26 -14.62 -12.37
N HIS A 189 -13.10 -15.27 -12.51
CA HIS A 189 -11.83 -14.63 -12.84
C HIS A 189 -11.94 -13.89 -14.19
N PRO A 190 -11.56 -12.60 -14.29
CA PRO A 190 -11.75 -11.80 -15.50
C PRO A 190 -11.23 -12.45 -16.78
N ASP A 191 -10.02 -13.04 -16.73
CA ASP A 191 -9.39 -13.71 -17.87
C ASP A 191 -10.09 -15.01 -18.29
N LEU A 192 -10.88 -15.63 -17.41
CA LEU A 192 -11.60 -16.87 -17.70
C LEU A 192 -13.04 -16.63 -18.15
N ARG A 193 -13.64 -15.47 -17.85
CA ARG A 193 -15.05 -15.20 -18.16
C ARG A 193 -15.38 -15.45 -19.62
N ALA A 194 -14.53 -14.99 -20.53
CA ALA A 194 -14.72 -15.20 -21.97
C ALA A 194 -14.68 -16.70 -22.32
N VAL A 195 -13.75 -17.46 -21.75
CA VAL A 195 -13.62 -18.91 -22.01
C VAL A 195 -14.79 -19.68 -21.42
N CYS A 196 -15.14 -19.42 -20.15
CA CYS A 196 -16.25 -20.08 -19.47
C CYS A 196 -17.62 -19.78 -20.10
N SER A 197 -17.76 -18.66 -20.83
CA SER A 197 -19.00 -18.33 -21.55
C SER A 197 -19.21 -19.15 -22.83
N GLN A 198 -18.17 -19.79 -23.38
CA GLN A 198 -18.26 -20.49 -24.66
C GLN A 198 -18.87 -21.89 -24.55
N SER A 199 -18.57 -22.63 -23.48
CA SER A 199 -19.18 -23.94 -23.21
C SER A 199 -18.98 -24.38 -21.76
N ALA A 200 -19.81 -25.32 -21.28
CA ALA A 200 -19.70 -25.87 -19.92
C ALA A 200 -18.35 -26.56 -19.66
N ASN A 201 -17.77 -27.21 -20.68
CA ASN A 201 -16.51 -27.95 -20.57
C ASN A 201 -15.28 -27.13 -21.01
N ALA A 202 -15.44 -25.85 -21.38
CA ALA A 202 -14.37 -25.02 -21.91
C ALA A 202 -13.17 -24.91 -20.95
N LEU A 203 -13.43 -24.87 -19.64
CA LEU A 203 -12.37 -24.74 -18.62
C LEU A 203 -11.54 -26.02 -18.48
N GLU A 204 -12.16 -27.20 -18.59
CA GLU A 204 -11.46 -28.48 -18.55
C GLU A 204 -10.60 -28.66 -19.79
N MET A 205 -11.15 -28.37 -20.98
CA MET A 205 -10.41 -28.42 -22.25
C MET A 205 -9.23 -27.44 -22.26
N LEU A 206 -9.44 -26.20 -21.80
CA LEU A 206 -8.37 -25.21 -21.67
C LEU A 206 -7.28 -25.70 -20.72
N SER A 207 -7.67 -26.28 -19.59
CA SER A 207 -6.72 -26.78 -18.58
C SER A 207 -5.89 -27.93 -19.12
N ALA A 208 -6.52 -28.92 -19.75
CA ALA A 208 -5.82 -30.05 -20.37
C ALA A 208 -4.85 -29.58 -21.47
N ARG A 209 -5.27 -28.62 -22.31
CA ARG A 209 -4.40 -28.02 -23.32
C ARG A 209 -3.22 -27.27 -22.71
N LEU A 210 -3.44 -26.46 -21.69
CA LEU A 210 -2.36 -25.75 -21.00
C LEU A 210 -1.41 -26.69 -20.27
N GLU A 211 -1.90 -27.77 -19.67
CA GLU A 211 -1.03 -28.79 -19.06
C GLU A 211 -0.18 -29.49 -20.11
N HIS A 212 -0.76 -29.85 -21.26
CA HIS A 212 -0.04 -30.45 -22.38
C HIS A 212 1.02 -29.50 -22.95
N ASP A 213 0.66 -28.22 -23.18
CA ASP A 213 1.60 -27.18 -23.59
C ASP A 213 2.73 -27.06 -22.56
N ILE A 214 2.41 -26.94 -21.27
CA ILE A 214 3.40 -26.79 -20.19
C ILE A 214 4.34 -27.99 -20.06
N ALA A 215 3.85 -29.20 -20.27
CA ALA A 215 4.65 -30.42 -20.23
C ALA A 215 5.59 -30.53 -21.44
N THR A 216 5.19 -29.99 -22.59
CA THR A 216 5.95 -30.08 -23.83
C THR A 216 6.99 -28.96 -23.91
N ALA A 217 8.25 -29.27 -23.63
CA ALA A 217 9.32 -28.27 -23.53
C ALA A 217 9.52 -27.41 -24.80
N ARG A 218 9.17 -27.92 -25.99
CA ARG A 218 9.29 -27.19 -27.27
C ARG A 218 8.21 -26.13 -27.49
N SER A 219 7.07 -26.21 -26.81
CA SER A 219 5.96 -25.27 -26.99
C SER A 219 5.91 -24.17 -25.93
N VAL A 220 6.94 -24.05 -25.06
CA VAL A 220 6.93 -23.07 -23.95
C VAL A 220 8.22 -22.31 -23.80
N LEU A 221 8.15 -21.00 -24.04
CA LEU A 221 9.21 -20.07 -23.68
C LEU A 221 9.02 -19.55 -22.25
N LYS A 222 10.02 -19.76 -21.40
CA LYS A 222 10.05 -19.31 -20.00
C LYS A 222 10.78 -17.97 -19.89
N LEU A 223 10.06 -16.95 -19.42
CA LEU A 223 10.59 -15.60 -19.21
C LEU A 223 10.74 -15.28 -17.71
N ARG A 224 11.35 -14.14 -17.38
CA ARG A 224 11.43 -13.67 -15.98
C ARG A 224 10.05 -13.24 -15.47
N GLY A 225 9.89 -13.25 -14.15
CA GLY A 225 8.61 -12.88 -13.51
C GLY A 225 7.51 -13.93 -13.69
N HIS A 226 7.90 -15.20 -13.87
CA HIS A 226 7.00 -16.33 -14.05
C HIS A 226 6.02 -16.17 -15.22
N VAL A 227 6.47 -15.50 -16.28
CA VAL A 227 5.74 -15.41 -17.55
C VAL A 227 6.16 -16.58 -18.43
N ARG A 228 5.19 -17.25 -19.04
CA ARG A 228 5.37 -18.33 -20.01
C ARG A 228 4.56 -18.01 -21.24
N ILE A 229 5.17 -18.11 -22.41
CA ILE A 229 4.47 -18.02 -23.69
C ILE A 229 4.34 -19.45 -24.20
N THR A 230 3.10 -19.92 -24.36
CA THR A 230 2.77 -21.18 -25.03
C THR A 230 2.35 -20.91 -26.47
N ASP A 231 2.11 -21.95 -27.26
CA ASP A 231 1.67 -21.80 -28.65
C ASP A 231 0.30 -21.10 -28.79
N ALA A 232 -0.52 -21.09 -27.73
CA ALA A 232 -1.85 -20.48 -27.76
C ALA A 232 -2.07 -19.37 -26.72
N HIS A 233 -1.31 -19.35 -25.63
CA HIS A 233 -1.56 -18.44 -24.52
C HIS A 233 -0.28 -17.84 -23.94
N VAL A 234 -0.39 -16.63 -23.39
CA VAL A 234 0.60 -16.09 -22.47
C VAL A 234 0.09 -16.19 -21.05
N LEU A 235 0.83 -16.94 -20.25
CA LEU A 235 0.53 -17.24 -18.86
C LEU A 235 1.47 -16.46 -17.95
N GLN A 236 0.94 -15.76 -16.95
CA GLN A 236 1.72 -15.13 -15.89
C GLN A 236 1.30 -15.67 -14.53
N ARG A 237 2.26 -16.24 -13.78
CA ARG A 237 2.05 -16.82 -12.45
C ARG A 237 2.88 -16.09 -11.39
N GLY A 238 2.39 -14.95 -10.92
CA GLY A 238 2.96 -14.24 -9.78
C GLY A 238 2.45 -14.75 -8.44
N TRP A 239 3.00 -14.21 -7.35
CA TRP A 239 2.57 -14.56 -5.99
C TRP A 239 1.11 -14.20 -5.72
N PHE A 240 0.69 -12.98 -6.12
CA PHE A 240 -0.68 -12.46 -5.99
C PHE A 240 -1.36 -12.23 -7.35
N ARG A 241 -0.81 -12.78 -8.43
CA ARG A 241 -1.31 -12.51 -9.79
C ARG A 241 -1.33 -13.80 -10.59
N PHE A 242 -2.49 -14.11 -11.13
CA PHE A 242 -2.65 -15.08 -12.20
C PHE A 242 -3.19 -14.32 -13.39
N ARG A 243 -2.52 -14.42 -14.54
CA ARG A 243 -3.06 -13.92 -15.80
C ARG A 243 -2.96 -14.96 -16.88
N LEU A 244 -4.00 -15.02 -17.69
CA LEU A 244 -4.05 -15.86 -18.88
C LEU A 244 -4.55 -15.01 -20.04
N MET A 245 -3.69 -14.81 -21.04
CA MET A 245 -4.02 -14.02 -22.22
C MET A 245 -3.93 -14.92 -23.45
N PRO A 246 -4.98 -15.05 -24.27
CA PRO A 246 -4.88 -15.81 -25.49
C PRO A 246 -4.05 -15.05 -26.52
N LEU A 247 -3.18 -15.75 -27.25
CA LEU A 247 -2.40 -15.17 -28.35
C LEU A 247 -3.29 -14.75 -29.52
N SER A 248 -4.48 -15.33 -29.64
CA SER A 248 -5.50 -14.91 -30.61
C SER A 248 -5.89 -13.44 -30.50
N ASP A 249 -5.78 -12.87 -29.29
CA ASP A 249 -6.17 -11.50 -28.97
C ASP A 249 -4.98 -10.55 -28.99
N MET A 250 -3.77 -11.06 -29.25
CA MET A 250 -2.56 -10.26 -29.36
C MET A 250 -2.59 -9.45 -30.66
N LEU A 251 -2.35 -8.15 -30.53
CA LEU A 251 -2.38 -7.21 -31.64
C LEU A 251 -0.97 -6.93 -32.15
N TYR A 252 -0.06 -6.59 -31.25
CA TYR A 252 1.32 -6.32 -31.59
C TYR A 252 2.25 -6.54 -30.39
N ALA A 253 3.52 -6.79 -30.69
CA ALA A 253 4.56 -7.03 -29.69
C ALA A 253 5.88 -6.42 -30.12
N TYR A 254 6.65 -5.91 -29.15
CA TYR A 254 8.00 -5.39 -29.42
C TYR A 254 8.93 -5.51 -28.22
N SER A 255 10.23 -5.52 -28.49
CA SER A 255 11.27 -5.46 -27.46
C SER A 255 11.55 -4.02 -27.04
N MET A 256 11.59 -3.79 -25.74
CA MET A 256 11.88 -2.50 -25.12
C MET A 256 13.14 -2.63 -24.27
N THR A 257 14.10 -1.74 -24.49
CA THR A 257 15.27 -1.58 -23.63
C THR A 257 15.11 -0.31 -22.81
N THR A 258 15.06 -0.43 -21.49
CA THR A 258 15.04 0.72 -20.58
C THR A 258 16.42 0.89 -19.96
N THR A 259 17.03 2.06 -20.12
CA THR A 259 18.29 2.42 -19.48
C THR A 259 17.98 3.26 -18.25
N THR A 260 18.41 2.80 -17.08
CA THR A 260 18.33 3.56 -15.83
C THR A 260 19.51 4.51 -15.77
N LEU A 261 19.25 5.79 -15.52
CA LEU A 261 20.27 6.82 -15.40
C LEU A 261 20.36 7.28 -13.93
N MET A 262 21.57 7.37 -13.39
CA MET A 262 21.88 8.04 -12.12
C MET A 262 22.12 9.53 -12.39
N TYR A 263 21.51 10.38 -11.55
CA TYR A 263 21.49 11.84 -11.73
C TYR A 263 21.03 12.30 -13.13
N GLY A 264 20.22 11.49 -13.83
CA GLY A 264 19.71 11.79 -15.17
C GLY A 264 20.73 11.72 -16.31
N VAL A 265 22.01 11.41 -16.03
CA VAL A 265 23.08 11.45 -17.04
C VAL A 265 23.87 10.14 -17.13
N ILE A 266 24.17 9.48 -16.00
CA ILE A 266 25.09 8.33 -15.99
C ILE A 266 24.28 7.02 -16.10
N PRO A 267 24.40 6.23 -17.18
CA PRO A 267 23.68 4.96 -17.31
C PRO A 267 24.22 3.93 -16.32
N THR A 268 23.39 3.49 -15.38
CA THR A 268 23.76 2.50 -14.36
C THR A 268 23.37 1.09 -14.71
N SER A 269 22.24 0.91 -15.42
CA SER A 269 21.77 -0.42 -15.80
C SER A 269 20.88 -0.36 -17.03
N ARG A 270 20.83 -1.47 -17.78
CA ARG A 270 19.89 -1.67 -18.88
C ARG A 270 19.00 -2.86 -18.54
N SER A 271 17.69 -2.68 -18.67
CA SER A 271 16.70 -3.74 -18.53
C SER A 271 16.01 -3.99 -19.86
N HIS A 272 15.93 -5.26 -20.25
CA HIS A 272 15.21 -5.68 -21.45
C HIS A 272 13.84 -6.20 -21.05
N SER A 273 12.83 -5.78 -21.79
CA SER A 273 11.43 -6.16 -21.58
C SER A 273 10.75 -6.40 -22.91
N LEU A 274 9.74 -7.25 -22.90
CA LEU A 274 8.83 -7.44 -24.02
C LEU A 274 7.52 -6.75 -23.69
N MET A 275 7.08 -5.88 -24.60
CA MET A 275 5.80 -5.22 -24.52
C MET A 275 4.81 -6.02 -25.37
N LEU A 276 3.80 -6.58 -24.72
CA LEU A 276 2.76 -7.41 -25.33
C LEU A 276 1.43 -6.67 -25.24
N TYR A 277 0.82 -6.39 -26.39
CA TYR A 277 -0.45 -5.66 -26.46
C TYR A 277 -1.56 -6.59 -26.95
N PHE A 278 -2.61 -6.70 -26.15
CA PHE A 278 -3.83 -7.45 -26.42
C PHE A 278 -5.01 -6.50 -26.60
N SER A 279 -6.11 -7.00 -27.16
CA SER A 279 -7.37 -6.26 -27.38
C SER A 279 -7.83 -5.41 -26.17
N ASN A 280 -7.80 -5.98 -24.96
CA ASN A 280 -8.31 -5.35 -23.75
C ASN A 280 -7.22 -4.97 -22.73
N GLN A 281 -5.99 -5.47 -22.88
CA GLN A 281 -4.93 -5.27 -21.91
C GLN A 281 -3.53 -5.26 -22.52
N LYS A 282 -2.55 -4.81 -21.73
CA LYS A 282 -1.13 -4.89 -22.09
C LYS A 282 -0.34 -5.56 -20.97
N MET A 283 0.74 -6.23 -21.34
CA MET A 283 1.67 -6.86 -20.41
C MET A 283 3.10 -6.47 -20.75
N ARG A 284 3.87 -6.12 -19.72
CA ARG A 284 5.31 -6.00 -19.79
C ARG A 284 5.93 -7.26 -19.17
N ALA A 285 6.62 -8.06 -19.97
CA ALA A 285 7.38 -9.22 -19.49
C ALA A 285 8.86 -8.87 -19.43
N SER A 286 9.54 -9.18 -18.32
CA SER A 286 11.00 -9.01 -18.25
C SER A 286 11.68 -10.16 -18.96
N VAL A 287 12.67 -9.85 -19.80
CA VAL A 287 13.36 -10.84 -20.63
C VAL A 287 14.86 -10.63 -20.51
N ARG A 288 15.65 -11.70 -20.62
CA ARG A 288 17.11 -11.57 -20.74
C ARG A 288 17.45 -11.03 -22.12
N LYS A 289 18.53 -10.24 -22.24
CA LYS A 289 18.97 -9.70 -23.54
C LYS A 289 19.05 -10.78 -24.62
N ALA A 290 19.72 -11.90 -24.31
CA ALA A 290 19.90 -13.04 -25.22
C ALA A 290 18.58 -13.69 -25.67
N GLN A 291 17.56 -13.72 -24.80
CA GLN A 291 16.26 -14.34 -25.11
C GLN A 291 15.33 -13.43 -25.91
N THR A 292 15.71 -12.16 -26.14
CA THR A 292 14.78 -11.20 -26.77
C THR A 292 14.51 -11.58 -28.22
N ALA A 293 15.54 -11.97 -28.98
CA ALA A 293 15.38 -12.40 -30.38
C ALA A 293 14.59 -13.71 -30.47
N GLU A 294 14.95 -14.71 -29.66
CA GLU A 294 14.27 -16.01 -29.57
C GLU A 294 12.76 -15.85 -29.31
N VAL A 295 12.37 -14.96 -28.41
CA VAL A 295 10.96 -14.73 -28.09
C VAL A 295 10.21 -14.07 -29.24
N MET A 296 10.84 -13.10 -29.92
CA MET A 296 10.23 -12.45 -31.08
C MET A 296 10.08 -13.42 -32.26
N GLU A 297 11.07 -14.26 -32.50
CA GLU A 297 11.03 -15.30 -33.53
C GLU A 297 9.94 -16.34 -33.21
N HIS A 298 9.88 -16.81 -31.96
CA HIS A 298 8.83 -17.73 -31.54
C HIS A 298 7.44 -17.13 -31.71
N LEU A 299 7.23 -15.86 -31.34
CA LEU A 299 5.96 -15.16 -31.58
C LEU A 299 5.63 -15.05 -33.08
N GLY A 300 6.62 -14.80 -33.93
CA GLY A 300 6.45 -14.80 -35.38
C GLY A 300 6.01 -16.14 -35.93
N ARG A 301 6.50 -17.24 -35.33
CA ARG A 301 6.13 -18.61 -35.69
C ARG A 301 4.73 -19.00 -35.20
N VAL A 302 4.40 -18.73 -33.93
CA VAL A 302 3.13 -19.20 -33.33
C VAL A 302 1.96 -18.26 -33.59
N ALA A 303 2.24 -16.97 -33.82
CA ALA A 303 1.23 -15.94 -34.04
C ALA A 303 1.66 -14.97 -35.17
N PRO A 304 1.82 -15.44 -36.42
CA PRO A 304 2.29 -14.64 -37.56
C PRO A 304 1.36 -13.47 -37.95
N TRP A 305 0.13 -13.45 -37.45
CA TRP A 305 -0.79 -12.32 -37.61
C TRP A 305 -0.47 -11.14 -36.69
N VAL A 306 0.35 -11.32 -35.66
CA VAL A 306 0.74 -10.27 -34.72
C VAL A 306 1.74 -9.34 -35.40
N LEU A 307 1.55 -8.04 -35.22
CA LEU A 307 2.52 -7.06 -35.73
C LEU A 307 3.75 -7.06 -34.81
N LEU A 308 4.91 -7.45 -35.34
CA LEU A 308 6.16 -7.51 -34.60
C LEU A 308 7.02 -6.29 -34.89
N GLY A 309 7.55 -5.69 -33.82
CA GLY A 309 8.41 -4.52 -33.90
C GLY A 309 7.74 -3.25 -33.37
N HIS A 310 8.58 -2.24 -33.08
CA HIS A 310 8.10 -0.98 -32.52
C HIS A 310 7.86 0.02 -33.65
N ALA A 311 6.62 0.53 -33.75
CA ALA A 311 6.27 1.66 -34.57
C ALA A 311 5.42 2.64 -33.77
N ARG A 312 5.76 3.94 -33.82
CA ARG A 312 5.03 5.01 -33.10
C ARG A 312 3.56 5.06 -33.50
N GLU A 313 3.27 4.70 -34.75
CA GLU A 313 1.91 4.64 -35.28
C GLU A 313 1.09 3.54 -34.63
N LEU A 314 1.68 2.38 -34.32
CA LEU A 314 0.99 1.29 -33.62
C LEU A 314 0.66 1.66 -32.17
N ASP A 315 1.60 2.30 -31.47
CA ASP A 315 1.37 2.83 -30.12
C ASP A 315 0.24 3.88 -30.12
N LYS A 316 0.23 4.78 -31.11
CA LYS A 316 -0.82 5.79 -31.28
C LYS A 316 -2.16 5.16 -31.65
N ALA A 317 -2.17 4.18 -32.56
CA ALA A 317 -3.35 3.44 -32.98
C ALA A 317 -3.95 2.65 -31.81
N TYR A 318 -3.14 1.96 -31.00
CA TYR A 318 -3.62 1.23 -29.84
C TYR A 318 -4.30 2.13 -28.78
N LYS A 319 -3.79 3.36 -28.62
CA LYS A 319 -4.33 4.35 -27.67
C LYS A 319 -5.58 5.05 -28.19
N LYS A 320 -5.59 5.48 -29.47
CA LYS A 320 -6.64 6.33 -30.05
C LYS A 320 -7.65 5.57 -30.90
N ASN A 321 -7.19 4.60 -31.70
CA ASN A 321 -7.96 3.92 -32.74
C ASN A 321 -7.89 2.40 -32.58
N ARG A 322 -8.18 1.90 -31.37
CA ARG A 322 -7.96 0.49 -31.04
C ARG A 322 -8.80 -0.46 -31.88
N SER A 323 -10.05 -0.11 -32.18
CA SER A 323 -10.95 -0.90 -33.05
C SER A 323 -10.30 -1.18 -34.40
N ARG A 324 -9.78 -0.13 -35.06
CA ARG A 324 -9.11 -0.25 -36.36
C ARG A 324 -7.89 -1.19 -36.31
N LEU A 325 -7.14 -1.18 -35.21
CA LEU A 325 -6.01 -2.09 -35.04
C LEU A 325 -6.48 -3.54 -34.84
N ILE A 326 -7.57 -3.76 -34.11
CA ILE A 326 -8.20 -5.08 -33.96
C ILE A 326 -8.64 -5.60 -35.34
N ASP A 327 -9.33 -4.77 -36.13
CA ASP A 327 -9.83 -5.14 -37.45
C ASP A 327 -8.69 -5.50 -38.42
N LEU A 328 -7.60 -4.72 -38.39
CA LEU A 328 -6.42 -4.96 -39.21
C LEU A 328 -5.76 -6.30 -38.87
N VAL A 329 -5.57 -6.58 -37.58
CA VAL A 329 -4.97 -7.85 -37.12
C VAL A 329 -5.91 -9.03 -37.39
N ALA A 330 -7.22 -8.84 -37.25
CA ALA A 330 -8.22 -9.85 -37.60
C ALA A 330 -8.22 -10.18 -39.09
N ALA A 331 -8.09 -9.18 -39.97
CA ALA A 331 -7.95 -9.38 -41.41
C ALA A 331 -6.68 -10.16 -41.74
N ARG A 332 -5.54 -9.79 -41.15
CA ARG A 332 -4.27 -10.50 -41.32
C ARG A 332 -4.36 -11.95 -40.85
N ARG A 333 -5.04 -12.21 -39.72
CA ARG A 333 -5.27 -13.56 -39.22
C ARG A 333 -6.06 -14.42 -40.20
N LYS A 334 -7.06 -13.85 -40.89
CA LYS A 334 -7.80 -14.56 -41.94
C LYS A 334 -6.92 -14.90 -43.14
N LEU A 335 -6.03 -13.99 -43.55
CA LEU A 335 -5.08 -14.24 -44.66
C LEU A 335 -4.11 -15.38 -44.34
N VAL A 336 -3.51 -15.33 -43.14
CA VAL A 336 -2.63 -16.40 -42.65
C VAL A 336 -3.37 -17.74 -42.61
N ALA A 337 -4.61 -17.76 -42.11
CA ALA A 337 -5.42 -18.98 -42.04
C ALA A 337 -5.77 -19.52 -43.44
N ALA A 338 -5.85 -18.66 -44.45
CA ALA A 338 -6.06 -19.03 -45.85
C ALA A 338 -4.76 -19.45 -46.59
N GLY A 339 -3.61 -19.49 -45.89
CA GLY A 339 -2.32 -19.87 -46.49
C GLY A 339 -1.69 -18.82 -47.39
N SER A 340 -2.20 -17.58 -47.39
CA SER A 340 -1.58 -16.44 -48.07
C SER A 340 -0.66 -15.71 -47.10
N PRO A 341 0.66 -15.58 -47.38
CA PRO A 341 1.62 -14.94 -46.47
C PRO A 341 1.35 -13.45 -46.22
#